data_AF-A0A3E1P276-F1
#
_entry.id   AF-A0A3E1P276-F1
#
_cell.length_a   1.000
_cell.length_b   1.000
_cell.length_c   1.000
_cell.angle_alpha   90.00
_cell.angle_beta   90.00
_cell.angle_gamma   90.00
#
_symmetry.space_group_name_H-M   'P 1'
#
loop_
_entity.id
_entity.type
_entity.pdbx_description
1 polymer ?
#
loop_
_entity_poly.entity_id
_entity_poly.type
_entity_poly.pdbx_seq_one_letter_code
_entity_poly.pdbx_strand_id
1 'polypeptide(L)' 'MKKQTNDVPKPAKFCYAHIGGKLGELLASAFIENGWIARDGADNKHFYITPTGEQALTKMGVDLSLIKS' A
#
# COMPACT_ATOMS: atom_id res chain seq x y z
N MET A 1 37.51 -1.20 -3.95
CA MET A 1 36.70 -0.88 -5.15
C MET A 1 35.30 -0.48 -4.73
N LYS A 2 34.98 0.82 -4.77
CA LYS A 2 33.63 1.33 -4.49
C LYS A 2 32.79 1.07 -5.75
N LYS A 3 31.79 0.17 -5.68
CA LYS A 3 30.80 0.07 -6.76
C LYS A 3 29.93 1.32 -6.69
N GLN A 4 30.13 2.23 -7.64
CA GLN A 4 29.13 3.24 -7.98
C GLN A 4 27.89 2.48 -8.44
N THR A 5 26.91 2.34 -7.55
CA THR A 5 25.54 2.09 -8.00
C THR A 5 25.14 3.36 -8.72
N ASN A 6 24.94 3.30 -10.03
CA ASN A 6 24.21 4.36 -10.72
C ASN A 6 22.89 4.52 -9.98
N ASP A 7 22.75 5.59 -9.18
CA ASP A 7 21.59 5.84 -8.33
C ASP A 7 20.45 6.33 -9.23
N VAL A 8 19.98 5.42 -10.09
CA VAL A 8 18.80 5.66 -10.92
C VAL A 8 17.62 5.68 -9.95
N PRO A 9 16.87 6.79 -9.85
CA PRO A 9 15.71 6.87 -8.98
C PRO A 9 14.75 5.71 -9.27
N LYS A 10 14.31 5.02 -8.23
CA LYS A 10 13.30 3.95 -8.41
C LYS A 10 11.99 4.59 -8.90
N PRO A 11 11.43 4.16 -10.04
CA PRO A 11 10.24 4.80 -10.58
C PRO A 11 9.01 4.51 -9.73
N ALA A 12 8.28 5.56 -9.34
CA ALA A 12 6.94 5.47 -8.77
C ALA A 12 5.93 5.85 -9.85
N LYS A 13 5.12 4.88 -10.31
CA LYS A 13 4.12 5.11 -11.34
C LYS A 13 2.79 5.50 -10.71
N PHE A 14 2.11 6.47 -11.31
CA PHE A 14 0.74 6.83 -10.96
C PHE A 14 -0.21 6.37 -12.06
N CYS A 15 -1.37 5.89 -11.67
CA CYS A 15 -2.49 5.62 -12.54
C CYS A 15 -3.61 6.57 -12.11
N TYR A 16 -3.87 7.60 -12.92
CA TYR A 16 -4.71 8.73 -12.51
C TYR A 16 -4.23 9.34 -11.18
N ALA A 17 -5.04 9.26 -10.12
CA ALA A 17 -4.77 9.82 -8.80
C ALA A 17 -4.27 8.79 -7.77
N HIS A 18 -3.89 7.57 -8.17
CA HIS A 18 -3.37 6.54 -7.25
C HIS A 18 -2.00 6.01 -7.66
N ILE A 19 -1.25 5.51 -6.69
CA ILE A 19 0.04 4.84 -6.92
C ILE A 19 -0.25 3.48 -7.56
N GLY A 20 0.31 3.26 -8.75
CA GLY A 20 0.19 2.03 -9.52
C GLY A 20 1.54 1.40 -9.83
N GLY A 21 1.53 0.42 -10.74
CA GLY A 21 2.73 -0.32 -11.12
C GLY A 21 3.36 -1.10 -9.96
N LYS A 22 4.66 -1.36 -10.02
CA LYS A 22 5.36 -2.22 -9.05
C LYS A 22 5.34 -1.66 -7.63
N LEU A 23 5.36 -0.33 -7.46
CA LEU A 23 5.28 0.29 -6.14
C LEU A 23 3.91 0.05 -5.49
N GLY A 24 2.82 0.25 -6.23
CA GLY A 24 1.47 -0.03 -5.73
C GLY A 24 1.28 -1.50 -5.38
N GLU A 25 1.80 -2.43 -6.20
CA GLU A 25 1.78 -3.87 -5.92
C GLU A 25 2.52 -4.21 -4.60
N LEU A 26 3.73 -3.68 -4.42
CA LEU A 26 4.52 -3.94 -3.21
C LEU A 26 3.88 -3.35 -1.95
N LEU A 27 3.27 -2.16 -2.04
CA LEU A 27 2.53 -1.57 -0.94
C LEU A 27 1.32 -2.42 -0.56
N ALA A 28 0.55 -2.90 -1.54
CA ALA A 28 -0.59 -3.76 -1.30
C ALA A 28 -0.17 -5.08 -0.64
N SER A 29 0.89 -5.74 -1.15
CA SER A 29 1.45 -6.94 -0.52
C SER A 29 1.89 -6.69 0.91
N ALA A 30 2.62 -5.61 1.17
CA ALA A 30 3.04 -5.26 2.51
C ALA A 30 1.86 -5.00 3.46
N PHE A 31 0.80 -4.33 2.99
CA PHE A 31 -0.38 -4.08 3.82
C PHE A 31 -1.14 -5.37 4.14
N ILE A 32 -1.18 -6.35 3.23
CA ILE A 32 -1.77 -7.67 3.49
C ILE A 32 -0.91 -8.45 4.49
N GLU A 33 0.41 -8.50 4.28
CA GLU A 33 1.35 -9.23 5.14
C GLU A 33 1.39 -8.66 6.56
N ASN A 34 1.27 -7.34 6.71
CA ASN A 34 1.16 -6.69 8.02
C ASN A 34 -0.26 -6.75 8.62
N GLY A 35 -1.22 -7.35 7.91
CA GLY A 35 -2.61 -7.47 8.36
C GLY A 35 -3.35 -6.14 8.42
N TRP A 36 -2.91 -5.11 7.69
CA TRP A 36 -3.57 -3.80 7.64
C TRP A 36 -4.80 -3.80 6.74
N ILE A 37 -4.77 -4.62 5.68
CA ILE A 37 -5.94 -4.86 4.84
C ILE A 37 -6.20 -6.37 4.72
N ALA A 38 -7.46 -6.76 4.66
CA ALA A 38 -7.89 -8.15 4.58
C ALA A 38 -9.09 -8.32 3.65
N ARG A 39 -9.44 -9.57 3.33
CA ARG A 39 -10.62 -9.95 2.54
C ARG A 39 -11.47 -10.92 3.33
N ASP A 40 -12.78 -10.81 3.20
CA ASP A 40 -13.72 -11.76 3.80
C ASP A 40 -13.87 -12.96 2.86
N GLY A 41 -12.98 -13.94 3.00
CA GLY A 41 -12.96 -15.15 2.19
C GLY A 41 -12.18 -15.03 0.87
N ALA A 42 -11.80 -16.19 0.32
CA ALA A 42 -10.93 -16.30 -0.86
C ALA A 42 -11.60 -15.76 -2.14
N ASP A 43 -12.93 -15.84 -2.23
CA ASP A 43 -13.71 -15.43 -3.41
C ASP A 43 -14.04 -13.93 -3.43
N ASN A 44 -13.81 -13.22 -2.33
CA ASN A 44 -14.13 -11.81 -2.23
C ASN A 44 -13.05 -10.96 -2.91
N LYS A 45 -13.47 -10.12 -3.86
CA LYS A 45 -12.57 -9.22 -4.60
C LYS A 45 -12.28 -7.93 -3.85
N HIS A 46 -13.05 -7.63 -2.81
CA HIS A 46 -12.94 -6.38 -2.07
C HIS A 46 -12.09 -6.58 -0.83
N PHE A 47 -11.08 -5.71 -0.67
CA PHE A 47 -10.35 -5.58 0.58
C PHE A 47 -11.06 -4.59 1.49
N TYR A 48 -10.93 -4.80 2.79
CA TYR A 48 -11.26 -3.84 3.82
C TYR A 48 -10.03 -3.54 4.68
N ILE A 49 -10.04 -2.38 5.33
CA ILE A 49 -9.02 -2.00 6.31
C ILE A 49 -9.39 -2.67 7.63
N THR A 50 -8.42 -3.35 8.25
CA THR A 50 -8.62 -3.98 9.56
C THR A 50 -8.45 -2.94 10.68
N PRO A 51 -8.90 -3.21 11.93
CA PRO A 51 -8.65 -2.30 13.05
C PRO A 51 -7.16 -1.98 13.27
N THR A 52 -6.28 -2.97 13.04
CA THR A 52 -4.83 -2.78 13.09
C THR A 52 -4.35 -1.88 11.95
N GLY A 53 -4.92 -2.06 10.76
CA GLY A 53 -4.65 -1.21 9.60
C GLY A 53 -5.07 0.23 9.79
N GLU A 54 -6.21 0.47 10.44
CA GLU A 54 -6.68 1.83 10.73
C GLU A 54 -5.67 2.60 11.58
N GLN A 55 -5.18 1.97 12.64
CA GLN A 55 -4.16 2.56 13.53
C GLN A 55 -2.84 2.81 12.80
N ALA A 56 -2.40 1.83 12.01
CA ALA A 56 -1.11 1.89 11.35
C ALA A 56 -1.07 2.88 10.17
N LEU A 57 -2.13 2.91 9.36
CA LEU A 57 -2.28 3.86 8.25
C LEU A 57 -2.43 5.29 8.78
N THR A 58 -3.20 5.50 9.85
CA THR A 58 -3.28 6.81 10.51
C THR A 58 -1.91 7.25 11.04
N LYS A 59 -1.14 6.33 11.64
CA LYS A 59 0.23 6.61 12.11
C LYS A 59 1.20 6.89 10.94
N MET A 60 0.98 6.30 9.78
CA MET A 60 1.71 6.60 8.54
C MET A 60 1.36 7.99 7.98
N GLY A 61 0.31 8.65 8.49
CA GLY A 61 -0.16 9.95 8.04
C GLY A 61 -1.25 9.89 6.98
N VAL A 62 -1.88 8.73 6.79
CA VAL A 62 -3.03 8.58 5.89
C VAL A 62 -4.31 8.95 6.65
N ASP A 63 -5.03 9.94 6.15
CA ASP A 63 -6.34 10.33 6.71
C ASP A 63 -7.45 9.42 6.19
N LEU A 64 -7.87 8.47 7.02
CA LEU A 64 -8.91 7.50 6.68
C LEU A 64 -10.33 8.09 6.72
N SER A 65 -10.53 9.27 7.33
CA SER A 65 -11.84 9.93 7.35
C SER A 65 -12.32 10.37 5.96
N LEU A 66 -11.40 10.41 4.99
CA LEU A 66 -11.68 10.70 3.58
C LEU A 66 -12.31 9.52 2.84
N ILE A 67 -12.25 8.31 3.40
CA ILE A 67 -12.88 7.12 2.82
C ILE A 67 -14.32 7.05 3.35
N LYS A 68 -15.29 7.16 2.45
CA LYS A 68 -16.71 6.98 2.80
C LYS A 68 -17.02 5.49 2.88
N SER A 69 -17.60 5.06 4.01
CA SER A 69 -18.16 3.72 4.21
C SER A 69 -19.48 3.53 3.47
#